data_AF-A0AB37JEM5-F1
#
_entry.id   AF-A0AB37JEM5-F1
#
_cell.length_a   1.000
_cell.length_b   1.000
_cell.length_c   1.000
_cell.angle_alpha   90.00
_cell.angle_beta   90.00
_cell.angle_gamma   90.00
#
_symmetry.space_group_name_H-M   'P 1'
#
loop_
_entity.id
_entity.type
_entity.pdbx_description
1 polymer ?
#
loop_
_entity_poly.entity_id
_entity_poly.type
_entity_poly.pdbx_seq_one_letter_code
_entity_poly.pdbx_strand_id
1 'polypeptide(L)' 'MGKRVEPWIDQEVIKYHRTTEEYFTLLQQAGFTITNLKEATPDQTYFQSAEEYERRLRIPLFLLFSCRK' A
#
# COMPACT_ATOMS: atom_id res chain seq x y z
N MET A 1 13.53 -7.31 6.46
CA MET A 1 13.33 -6.16 5.54
C MET A 1 14.00 -6.41 4.21
N GLY A 2 13.22 -6.34 3.13
CA GLY A 2 13.66 -6.76 1.80
C GLY A 2 13.85 -5.58 0.87
N LYS A 3 15.11 -5.24 0.57
CA LYS A 3 15.44 -4.41 -0.60
C LYS A 3 14.90 -5.12 -1.85
N ARG A 4 14.19 -4.39 -2.70
CA ARG A 4 13.72 -4.83 -4.01
C ARG A 4 14.19 -3.82 -5.03
N VAL A 5 14.73 -4.31 -6.13
CA VAL A 5 15.15 -3.49 -7.26
C VAL A 5 14.17 -3.80 -8.37
N GLU A 6 13.46 -2.79 -8.87
CA GLU A 6 12.42 -2.96 -9.87
C GLU A 6 12.54 -1.87 -10.94
N PRO A 7 12.27 -2.19 -12.21
CA PRO A 7 12.11 -1.18 -13.24
C PRO A 7 10.82 -0.39 -13.00
N TRP A 8 10.90 0.93 -13.08
CA TRP A 8 9.78 1.86 -12.91
C TRP A 8 10.00 3.11 -13.77
N ILE A 9 9.10 3.36 -14.72
CA ILE A 9 9.14 4.51 -15.67
C ILE A 9 10.54 4.66 -16.28
N ASP A 10 11.00 3.61 -16.96
CA ASP A 10 12.31 3.54 -17.63
C ASP A 10 13.52 3.82 -16.72
N GLN A 11 13.35 3.72 -15.40
CA GLN A 11 14.39 3.88 -14.39
C GLN A 11 14.44 2.67 -13.46
N GLU A 12 15.60 2.43 -12.85
CA GLU A 12 15.71 1.44 -11.77
C GLU A 12 15.38 2.10 -10.43
N VAL A 13 14.39 1.58 -9.71
CA VAL A 13 14.02 2.07 -8.38
C VAL A 13 14.26 1.02 -7.31
N ILE A 14 14.68 1.48 -6.14
CA ILE A 14 14.83 0.66 -4.96
C ILE A 14 13.59 0.82 -4.08
N LYS A 15 12.85 -0.28 -3.89
CA LYS A 15 11.74 -0.35 -2.94
C LYS A 15 12.19 -1.05 -1.67
N TYR A 16 11.74 -0.56 -0.52
CA TYR A 16 11.99 -1.19 0.78
C TYR A 16 10.71 -1.82 1.28
N HIS A 17 10.65 -3.15 1.22
CA HIS A 17 9.51 -3.86 1.77
C HIS A 17 9.50 -3.78 3.30
N ARG A 18 8.35 -3.36 3.84
CA ARG A 18 7.98 -3.49 5.24
C ARG A 18 6.59 -4.11 5.33
N THR A 19 6.34 -4.87 6.37
CA THR A 19 5.02 -5.45 6.65
C THR A 19 4.05 -4.37 7.17
N THR A 20 2.75 -4.68 7.13
CA THR A 20 1.72 -3.82 7.73
C THR A 20 1.98 -3.58 9.22
N GLU A 21 2.41 -4.61 9.94
CA GLU A 21 2.79 -4.53 11.36
C GLU A 21 3.94 -3.56 11.59
N GLU A 22 5.02 -3.65 10.77
CA GLU A 22 6.16 -2.74 10.89
C GLU A 22 5.72 -1.28 10.71
N TYR A 23 4.87 -0.97 9.72
CA TYR A 23 4.33 0.39 9.56
C TYR A 23 3.47 0.82 10.73
N PHE A 24 2.57 -0.06 11.21
CA PHE A 24 1.67 0.23 12.32
C PHE A 24 2.45 0.57 13.60
N THR A 25 3.42 -0.28 13.97
CA THR A 25 4.25 -0.09 15.16
C THR A 25 5.11 1.17 15.06
N LEU A 26 5.73 1.43 13.90
CA LEU A 26 6.57 2.61 13.70
C LEU A 26 5.78 3.92 13.84
N LEU A 27 4.55 3.97 13.35
CA LEU A 27 3.68 5.14 13.52
C LEU A 27 3.35 5.41 14.99
N GLN A 28 3.00 4.36 15.75
CA GLN A 28 2.75 4.49 17.19
C GLN A 28 3.99 4.95 17.96
N GLN A 29 5.15 4.35 17.67
CA GLN A 29 6.43 4.74 18.29
C GLN A 29 6.83 6.19 17.98
N ALA A 30 6.47 6.69 16.80
CA ALA A 30 6.66 8.08 16.41
C ALA A 30 5.67 9.06 17.09
N GLY A 31 4.78 8.56 17.95
CA GLY A 31 3.82 9.35 18.73
C GLY A 31 2.51 9.63 17.99
N PHE A 32 2.21 8.94 16.90
CA PHE A 32 0.92 9.07 16.22
C PHE A 32 -0.13 8.13 16.81
N THR A 33 -1.34 8.63 16.95
CA THR A 33 -2.55 7.82 17.13
C THR A 33 -3.10 7.47 15.75
N ILE A 34 -3.11 6.18 15.42
CA ILE A 34 -3.71 5.67 14.18
C ILE A 34 -5.23 5.71 14.34
N THR A 35 -5.90 6.41 13.44
CA THR A 35 -7.37 6.59 13.47
C THR A 35 -8.08 5.75 12.41
N ASN A 36 -7.36 5.33 11.36
CA ASN A 36 -7.89 4.43 10.35
C ASN A 36 -6.75 3.68 9.64
N LEU A 37 -7.03 2.48 9.16
CA LEU A 37 -6.18 1.66 8.30
C LEU A 37 -7.04 1.11 7.17
N LYS A 38 -6.59 1.24 5.93
CA LYS A 38 -7.29 0.69 4.75
C LYS A 38 -6.31 0.00 3.81
N GLU A 39 -6.56 -1.27 3.53
CA GLU A 39 -6.01 -1.98 2.38
C GLU A 39 -6.92 -1.68 1.19
N ALA A 40 -6.46 -0.86 0.25
CA ALA A 40 -7.34 -0.17 -0.69
C ALA A 40 -8.03 -1.13 -1.69
N THR A 41 -9.28 -1.49 -1.40
CA THR A 41 -10.15 -2.22 -2.32
C THR A 41 -10.42 -1.38 -3.57
N PRO A 42 -10.25 -1.93 -4.79
CA PRO A 42 -10.58 -1.22 -6.02
C PRO A 42 -12.09 -0.94 -6.08
N ASP A 43 -12.46 0.21 -6.64
CA ASP A 43 -13.86 0.55 -6.93
C ASP A 43 -14.13 0.33 -8.42
N GLN A 44 -15.10 -0.53 -8.72
CA GLN A 44 -15.45 -0.98 -10.06
C GLN A 44 -15.77 0.17 -11.02
N THR A 45 -16.29 1.31 -10.52
CA THR A 45 -16.64 2.47 -11.35
C THR A 45 -15.46 3.10 -12.07
N TYR A 46 -14.23 2.86 -11.59
CA TYR A 46 -13.00 3.36 -12.22
C TYR A 46 -12.36 2.38 -13.21
N PHE A 47 -13.00 1.25 -13.51
CA PHE A 47 -12.45 0.23 -14.39
C PHE A 47 -13.21 0.17 -15.71
N GLN A 48 -12.46 0.20 -16.81
CA GLN A 48 -12.99 0.00 -18.16
C GLN A 48 -13.12 -1.48 -18.52
N SER A 49 -12.42 -2.37 -17.81
CA SER A 49 -12.40 -3.81 -18.03
C SER A 49 -12.73 -4.56 -16.74
N ALA A 50 -13.67 -5.49 -16.84
CA ALA A 50 -14.00 -6.41 -15.74
C ALA A 50 -12.82 -7.32 -15.38
N GLU A 51 -12.05 -7.77 -16.37
CA GLU A 51 -10.86 -8.60 -16.15
C GLU A 51 -9.78 -7.83 -15.37
N GLU A 52 -9.55 -6.56 -15.71
CA GLU A 52 -8.62 -5.70 -14.96
C GLU A 52 -9.10 -5.53 -13.52
N TYR A 53 -10.40 -5.26 -13.32
CA TYR A 53 -10.99 -5.11 -12.00
C TYR A 53 -10.85 -6.39 -11.15
N GLU A 54 -11.21 -7.55 -11.69
CA GLU A 54 -11.04 -8.85 -11.03
C GLU A 54 -9.58 -9.15 -10.70
N ARG A 55 -8.65 -8.79 -11.61
CA ARG A 55 -7.22 -8.91 -11.32
C ARG A 55 -6.83 -8.05 -10.12
N ARG A 56 -7.31 -6.81 -10.03
CA ARG A 56 -7.00 -5.89 -8.93
C ARG A 56 -7.67 -6.26 -7.61
N LEU A 57 -8.73 -7.06 -7.61
CA LEU A 57 -9.32 -7.61 -6.39
C LEU A 57 -8.43 -8.64 -5.70
N ARG A 58 -7.51 -9.30 -6.42
CA ARG A 58 -6.69 -10.38 -5.87
C ARG A 58 -5.67 -9.92 -4.82
N ILE A 59 -5.15 -8.70 -4.96
CA ILE A 59 -4.14 -8.14 -4.06
C ILE A 59 -4.36 -6.63 -3.89
N PRO A 60 -4.33 -6.10 -2.64
CA PRO A 60 -4.33 -4.67 -2.43
C PRO A 60 -2.98 -4.07 -2.89
N LEU A 61 -3.04 -3.00 -3.68
CA LEU A 61 -1.84 -2.31 -4.16
C LEU A 61 -1.34 -1.25 -3.18
N PHE A 62 -2.23 -0.74 -2.33
CA PHE A 62 -1.96 0.35 -1.43
C PHE A 62 -2.40 0.01 -0.01
N LEU A 63 -1.56 0.40 0.93
CA LEU A 63 -1.85 0.42 2.35
C LEU A 63 -1.92 1.89 2.79
N LEU A 64 -3.08 2.30 3.29
CA LEU A 64 -3.38 3.68 3.66
C LEU A 64 -3.56 3.78 5.18
N PHE A 65 -2.89 4.74 5.81
CA PHE A 65 -3.07 5.07 7.22
C PHE A 65 -3.61 6.48 7.37
N SER A 66 -4.55 6.67 8.30
CA SER A 66 -4.93 7.99 8.81
C SER A 66 -4.43 8.12 10.24
N CYS A 67 -3.76 9.23 10.55
CA CYS A 67 -3.09 9.42 11.84
C CYS A 67 -3.35 10.83 12.39
N ARG A 68 -3.41 10.94 13.71
CA ARG A 68 -3.39 12.20 14.46
C ARG A 68 -2.15 12.20 15.35
N LYS A 69 -1.56 13.38 15.55
CA LYS A 69 -0.44 13.57 16.48
C LYS A 69 -0.94 14.28 17.73
#